data_AF-A0A1M4N995-F1
#
_entry.id   AF-A0A1M4N995-F1
#
_cell.length_a   1.000
_cell.length_b   1.000
_cell.length_c   1.000
_cell.angle_alpha   90.00
_cell.angle_beta   90.00
_cell.angle_gamma   90.00
#
_symmetry.space_group_name_H-M   'P 1'
#
loop_
_entity.id
_entity.type
_entity.pdbx_description
1 polymer ?
#
loop_
_entity_poly.entity_id
_entity_poly.type
_entity_poly.pdbx_seq_one_letter_code
_entity_poly.pdbx_strand_id
1 'polypeptide(L)'
;MYLKYGGKKISSISTNDISNNFFNYIILESVMACILLLVGLIRGSFLILAFSIGMLVTNVLGYLKSLFQATGEFQDYGRALNFEKILVFLAQMMLIFFIKSDSYYSYINVQVIAGCVTVLILIFSLRKKIGLHIVGQFSIHEYSSNIKLGFVLMLGNFSSIFSLELIEYLLKF
;
A
#
# COMPACT_ATOMS: atom_id res chain seq x y z
N MET A 1 11.64 2.28 -1.60
CA MET A 1 11.99 1.21 -2.56
C MET A 1 12.38 1.73 -3.93
N TYR A 2 11.57 2.59 -4.56
CA TYR A 2 11.91 3.18 -5.87
C TYR A 2 13.34 3.75 -5.94
N LEU A 3 13.72 4.56 -4.94
CA LEU A 3 15.08 5.11 -4.83
C LEU A 3 16.17 4.05 -4.57
N LYS A 4 15.86 2.97 -3.83
CA LYS A 4 16.84 1.94 -3.43
C LYS A 4 17.19 0.98 -4.58
N TYR A 5 16.19 0.65 -5.39
CA TYR A 5 16.29 -0.38 -6.44
C TYR A 5 16.13 0.14 -7.86
N GLY A 6 15.92 1.44 -8.05
CA GLY A 6 15.71 2.05 -9.37
C GLY A 6 16.79 1.66 -10.37
N GLY A 7 16.37 1.11 -11.51
CA GLY A 7 17.27 0.71 -12.60
C GLY A 7 17.98 -0.63 -12.40
N LYS A 8 17.75 -1.33 -11.28
CA LYS A 8 18.30 -2.68 -11.04
C LYS A 8 17.33 -3.74 -11.52
N LYS A 9 17.83 -4.83 -12.11
CA LYS A 9 16.98 -6.00 -12.41
C LYS A 9 16.63 -6.71 -11.12
N ILE A 10 15.39 -7.20 -10.99
CA ILE A 10 14.96 -7.91 -9.78
C ILE A 10 15.85 -9.14 -9.50
N SER A 11 16.32 -9.80 -10.55
CA SER A 11 17.23 -10.96 -10.49
C SER A 11 18.65 -10.64 -10.02
N SER A 12 19.07 -9.37 -10.07
CA SER A 12 20.39 -8.94 -9.60
C SER A 12 20.41 -8.53 -8.12
N ILE A 13 19.25 -8.47 -7.48
CA ILE A 13 19.11 -8.10 -6.07
C ILE A 13 19.04 -9.39 -5.25
N SER A 14 19.72 -9.45 -4.12
CA SER A 14 19.63 -10.62 -3.26
C SER A 14 18.21 -10.75 -2.68
N THR A 15 17.65 -11.96 -2.74
CA THR A 15 16.32 -12.25 -2.17
C THR A 15 16.26 -11.91 -0.68
N ASN A 16 17.38 -12.07 0.04
CA ASN A 16 17.48 -11.71 1.46
C ASN A 16 17.37 -10.20 1.69
N ASP A 17 17.96 -9.35 0.83
CA ASP A 17 17.83 -7.89 0.96
C ASP A 17 16.37 -7.45 0.72
N ILE A 18 15.70 -8.00 -0.30
CA ILE A 18 14.27 -7.73 -0.55
C ILE A 18 13.41 -8.21 0.62
N SER A 19 13.67 -9.42 1.13
CA SER A 19 12.93 -10.01 2.24
C SER A 19 13.09 -9.22 3.53
N ASN A 20 14.33 -8.81 3.87
CA ASN A 20 14.60 -7.98 5.05
C ASN A 20 13.90 -6.62 4.95
N ASN A 21 13.98 -5.95 3.80
CA ASN A 21 13.35 -4.65 3.62
C ASN A 21 11.82 -4.75 3.65
N PHE A 22 11.26 -5.81 3.07
CA PHE A 22 9.83 -6.05 3.12
C PHE A 22 9.36 -6.34 4.54
N PHE A 23 10.08 -7.18 5.28
CA PHE A 23 9.77 -7.50 6.67
C PHE A 23 9.86 -6.27 7.58
N ASN A 24 10.92 -5.48 7.47
CA ASN A 24 11.06 -4.21 8.20
C ASN A 24 9.91 -3.25 7.86
N TYR A 25 9.51 -3.16 6.59
CA TYR A 25 8.38 -2.35 6.20
C TYR A 25 7.05 -2.83 6.81
N ILE A 26 6.77 -4.14 6.76
CA ILE A 26 5.56 -4.72 7.33
C ILE A 26 5.47 -4.50 8.84
N ILE A 27 6.59 -4.59 9.57
CA ILE A 27 6.61 -4.29 11.01
C ILE A 27 6.22 -2.83 11.25
N LEU A 28 6.81 -1.89 10.50
CA LEU A 28 6.49 -0.46 10.64
C LEU A 28 4.99 -0.20 10.45
N GLU A 29 4.45 -0.69 9.34
CA GLU A 29 3.05 -0.49 8.97
C GLU A 29 2.11 -1.20 9.94
N SER A 30 2.50 -2.36 10.46
CA SER A 30 1.73 -3.07 11.49
C SER A 30 1.67 -2.29 12.80
N VAL A 31 2.78 -1.67 13.22
CA VAL A 31 2.79 -0.81 14.41
C VAL A 31 1.87 0.39 14.22
N MET A 32 1.93 1.07 13.07
CA MET A 32 1.04 2.20 12.76
C MET A 32 -0.43 1.79 12.70
N ALA A 33 -0.73 0.66 12.06
CA ALA A 33 -2.09 0.12 12.00
C ALA A 33 -2.63 -0.26 13.38
N CYS A 34 -1.82 -0.90 14.23
CA CYS A 34 -2.20 -1.24 15.60
C CYS A 34 -2.57 0.01 16.41
N ILE A 35 -1.82 1.11 16.29
CA ILE A 35 -2.14 2.37 16.96
C ILE A 35 -3.53 2.87 16.54
N LEU A 36 -3.81 2.91 15.23
CA LEU A 36 -5.11 3.36 14.72
C LEU A 36 -6.25 2.41 15.09
N LEU A 37 -5.98 1.11 15.09
CA LEU A 37 -6.93 0.08 15.48
C LEU A 37 -7.35 0.26 16.95
N LEU A 38 -6.39 0.48 17.85
CA LEU A 38 -6.66 0.78 19.27
C LEU A 38 -7.53 2.04 19.42
N VAL A 39 -7.21 3.11 18.68
CA VAL A 39 -8.03 4.33 18.68
C VAL A 39 -9.45 4.04 18.20
N GLY A 40 -9.60 3.24 17.15
CA GLY A 40 -10.90 2.83 16.62
C GLY A 40 -11.72 2.03 17.61
N LEU A 41 -11.10 1.10 18.35
CA LEU A 41 -11.74 0.31 19.39
C LEU A 41 -12.21 1.19 20.56
N ILE A 42 -11.34 2.08 21.05
CA ILE A 42 -11.67 3.00 22.16
C ILE A 42 -12.83 3.92 21.77
N ARG A 43 -12.86 4.39 20.52
CA ARG A 43 -13.92 5.26 20.00
C ARG A 43 -15.17 4.52 19.55
N GLY A 44 -15.14 3.18 19.48
CA GLY A 44 -16.23 2.38 18.90
C GLY A 44 -16.54 2.71 17.43
N SER A 45 -15.57 3.24 16.68
CA SER A 45 -15.80 3.75 15.32
C SER A 45 -15.40 2.72 14.26
N PHE A 46 -16.39 2.15 13.58
CA PHE A 46 -16.17 1.26 12.45
C PHE A 46 -15.28 1.90 11.37
N LEU A 47 -15.45 3.19 11.10
CA LEU A 47 -14.70 3.88 10.05
C LEU A 47 -13.20 3.91 10.39
N ILE A 48 -12.85 4.17 11.65
CA ILE A 48 -11.45 4.15 12.10
C ILE A 48 -10.88 2.72 12.06
N LEU A 49 -11.68 1.72 12.43
CA LEU A 49 -11.28 0.31 12.35
C LEU A 49 -10.99 -0.09 10.89
N ALA A 50 -11.91 0.19 9.97
CA ALA A 50 -11.73 -0.07 8.55
C ALA A 50 -10.54 0.71 7.98
N PHE A 51 -10.36 1.96 8.39
CA PHE A 51 -9.23 2.80 7.98
C PHE A 51 -7.88 2.22 8.44
N SER A 52 -7.80 1.67 9.65
CA SER A 52 -6.54 1.08 10.15
C SER A 52 -6.07 -0.08 9.28
N ILE A 53 -6.98 -0.98 8.87
CA ILE A 53 -6.70 -2.11 8.00
C ILE A 53 -6.44 -1.63 6.57
N GLY A 54 -7.31 -0.74 6.06
CA GLY A 54 -7.17 -0.17 4.73
C GLY A 54 -5.82 0.54 4.52
N MET A 55 -5.38 1.33 5.51
CA MET A 55 -4.07 1.98 5.50
C MET A 55 -2.94 0.97 5.34
N LEU A 56 -2.90 -0.06 6.18
CA LEU A 56 -1.86 -1.10 6.12
C LEU A 56 -1.81 -1.74 4.73
N VAL A 57 -2.98 -2.11 4.20
CA VAL A 57 -3.11 -2.73 2.88
C VAL A 57 -2.66 -1.80 1.77
N THR A 58 -3.11 -0.55 1.78
CA THR A 58 -2.72 0.45 0.77
C THR A 58 -1.21 0.73 0.80
N ASN A 59 -0.61 0.80 1.98
CA ASN A 59 0.81 1.04 2.16
C ASN A 59 1.65 -0.15 1.67
N VAL A 60 1.26 -1.38 2.00
CA VAL A 60 1.90 -2.60 1.46
C VAL A 60 1.76 -2.68 -0.06
N LEU A 61 0.60 -2.35 -0.60
CA LEU A 61 0.40 -2.29 -2.05
C LEU A 61 1.29 -1.20 -2.69
N GLY A 62 1.44 -0.05 -2.05
CA GLY A 62 2.35 1.03 -2.45
C GLY A 62 3.83 0.60 -2.46
N TYR A 63 4.24 -0.18 -1.47
CA TYR A 63 5.57 -0.81 -1.43
C TYR A 63 5.78 -1.73 -2.64
N LEU A 64 4.83 -2.63 -2.91
CA LEU A 64 4.93 -3.59 -4.02
C LEU A 64 4.96 -2.86 -5.37
N LYS A 65 4.08 -1.87 -5.57
CA LYS A 65 4.10 -0.99 -6.75
C LYS A 65 5.47 -0.34 -6.93
N SER A 66 6.02 0.25 -5.87
CA SER A 66 7.33 0.90 -5.91
C SER A 66 8.46 -0.08 -6.22
N LEU A 67 8.40 -1.31 -5.70
CA LEU A 67 9.38 -2.36 -5.99
C LEU A 67 9.32 -2.77 -7.46
N PHE A 68 8.14 -3.14 -7.96
CA PHE A 68 7.97 -3.56 -9.35
C PHE A 68 8.35 -2.47 -10.36
N GLN A 69 8.00 -1.22 -10.06
CA GLN A 69 8.37 -0.08 -10.88
C GLN A 69 9.89 0.15 -10.89
N ALA A 70 10.54 0.04 -9.73
CA ALA A 70 11.99 0.21 -9.60
C ALA A 70 12.77 -0.84 -10.40
N THR A 71 12.27 -2.08 -10.40
CA THR A 71 12.94 -3.23 -11.01
C THR A 71 12.54 -3.51 -12.45
N GLY A 72 11.67 -2.69 -13.04
CA GLY A 72 11.19 -2.84 -14.42
C GLY A 72 10.19 -3.98 -14.64
N GLU A 73 9.56 -4.48 -13.57
CA GLU A 73 8.57 -5.56 -13.62
C GLU A 73 7.18 -5.02 -14.00
N PHE A 74 7.06 -4.44 -15.19
CA PHE A 74 5.88 -3.66 -15.59
C PHE A 74 4.57 -4.47 -15.66
N GLN A 75 4.64 -5.78 -15.91
CA GLN A 75 3.46 -6.63 -15.86
C GLN A 75 2.88 -6.73 -14.44
N ASP A 76 3.74 -6.98 -13.44
CA ASP A 76 3.30 -7.07 -12.04
C ASP A 76 2.96 -5.68 -11.48
N TYR A 77 3.66 -4.64 -11.93
CA TYR A 77 3.29 -3.25 -11.65
C TYR A 77 1.89 -2.92 -12.20
N GLY A 78 1.60 -3.29 -13.45
CA GLY A 78 0.29 -3.10 -14.07
C GLY A 78 -0.83 -3.87 -13.35
N ARG A 79 -0.54 -5.10 -12.90
CA ARG A 79 -1.46 -5.85 -12.01
C ARG A 79 -1.68 -5.11 -10.70
N ALA A 80 -0.62 -4.63 -10.06
CA ALA A 80 -0.72 -3.90 -8.80
C ALA A 80 -1.51 -2.57 -8.94
N LEU A 81 -1.48 -1.92 -10.09
CA LEU A 81 -2.24 -0.71 -10.36
C LEU A 81 -3.74 -0.95 -10.55
N ASN A 82 -4.12 -2.07 -11.15
CA ASN A 82 -5.46 -2.24 -11.71
C ASN A 82 -6.29 -3.33 -11.04
N PHE A 83 -5.67 -4.35 -10.45
CA PHE A 83 -6.40 -5.51 -9.93
C PHE A 83 -7.37 -5.12 -8.80
N GLU A 84 -6.89 -4.33 -7.83
CA GLU A 84 -7.73 -3.77 -6.76
C GLU A 84 -8.88 -2.95 -7.34
N LYS A 85 -8.60 -2.06 -8.31
CA LYS A 85 -9.61 -1.18 -8.91
C LYS A 85 -10.70 -1.97 -9.62
N ILE A 86 -10.32 -3.00 -10.37
CA ILE A 86 -11.26 -3.88 -11.08
C ILE A 86 -12.11 -4.64 -10.06
N LEU A 87 -11.51 -5.21 -9.02
CA LEU A 87 -12.24 -5.92 -7.97
C LEU A 87 -13.24 -5.01 -7.25
N VAL A 88 -12.79 -3.82 -6.83
CA VAL A 88 -13.66 -2.82 -6.19
C VAL A 88 -14.78 -2.41 -7.11
N PHE A 89 -14.50 -2.12 -8.38
CA PHE A 89 -15.51 -1.74 -9.36
C PHE A 89 -16.58 -2.82 -9.51
N LEU A 90 -16.17 -4.06 -9.79
CA LEU A 90 -17.10 -5.18 -9.97
C LEU A 90 -17.93 -5.41 -8.70
N ALA A 91 -17.30 -5.43 -7.53
CA ALA A 91 -17.98 -5.65 -6.27
C ALA A 91 -18.96 -4.52 -5.91
N GLN A 92 -18.60 -3.25 -6.17
CA GLN A 92 -19.52 -2.12 -5.98
C GLN A 92 -20.70 -2.17 -6.94
N MET A 93 -20.49 -2.54 -8.21
CA MET A 93 -21.60 -2.74 -9.15
C MET A 93 -22.53 -3.87 -8.70
N MET A 94 -21.98 -4.95 -8.14
CA MET A 94 -22.78 -6.02 -7.54
C MET A 94 -23.61 -5.52 -6.36
N LEU A 95 -23.02 -4.70 -5.49
CA LEU A 95 -23.72 -4.10 -4.35
C LEU A 95 -24.87 -3.18 -4.78
N ILE A 96 -24.65 -2.36 -5.81
CA ILE A 96 -25.64 -1.36 -6.27
C ILE A 96 -26.77 -2.03 -7.04
N PHE A 97 -26.46 -2.85 -8.05
CA PHE A 97 -27.47 -3.33 -8.99
C PHE A 97 -28.20 -4.58 -8.52
N PHE A 98 -27.51 -5.50 -7.85
CA PHE A 98 -28.06 -6.80 -7.47
C PHE A 98 -28.49 -6.83 -6.01
N ILE A 99 -27.62 -6.40 -5.11
CA ILE A 99 -27.91 -6.41 -3.66
C ILE A 99 -28.73 -5.16 -3.26
N LYS A 100 -28.62 -4.07 -4.03
CA LYS A 100 -29.25 -2.77 -3.74
C LYS A 100 -28.95 -2.29 -2.32
N SER A 101 -27.68 -2.37 -1.94
CA SER A 101 -27.24 -1.97 -0.60
C SER A 101 -27.11 -0.45 -0.49
N ASP A 102 -27.78 0.14 0.49
CA ASP A 102 -27.62 1.58 0.84
C ASP A 102 -26.65 1.79 2.03
N SER A 103 -26.09 0.70 2.56
CA SER A 103 -25.25 0.73 3.75
C SER A 103 -23.81 1.06 3.39
N TYR A 104 -23.30 2.20 3.87
CA TYR A 104 -21.90 2.59 3.67
C TYR A 104 -20.91 1.55 4.22
N TYR A 105 -21.29 0.78 5.24
CA TYR A 105 -20.48 -0.32 5.79
C TYR A 105 -20.12 -1.35 4.71
N SER A 106 -21.07 -1.69 3.83
CA SER A 106 -20.87 -2.66 2.75
C SER A 106 -19.80 -2.19 1.77
N TYR A 107 -19.85 -0.93 1.37
CA TYR A 107 -18.92 -0.35 0.40
C TYR A 107 -17.50 -0.25 0.95
N ILE A 108 -17.37 0.19 2.22
CA ILE A 108 -16.08 0.24 2.90
C ILE A 108 -15.48 -1.16 3.03
N ASN A 109 -16.28 -2.15 3.44
CA ASN A 109 -15.80 -3.53 3.55
C ASN A 109 -15.34 -4.09 2.21
N VAL A 110 -16.06 -3.84 1.12
CA VAL A 110 -15.64 -4.22 -0.23
C VAL A 110 -14.27 -3.62 -0.56
N GLN A 111 -14.05 -2.36 -0.24
CA GLN A 111 -12.78 -1.70 -0.52
C GLN A 111 -11.61 -2.33 0.27
N VAL A 112 -11.80 -2.54 1.58
CA VAL A 112 -10.77 -3.16 2.43
C VAL A 112 -10.48 -4.60 1.98
N ILE A 113 -11.52 -5.40 1.72
CA ILE A 113 -11.37 -6.81 1.31
C ILE A 113 -10.67 -6.91 -0.05
N ALA A 114 -11.07 -6.08 -1.03
CA ALA A 114 -10.46 -6.08 -2.36
C ALA A 114 -8.96 -5.71 -2.30
N GLY A 115 -8.59 -4.74 -1.46
CA GLY A 115 -7.20 -4.41 -1.20
C GLY A 115 -6.44 -5.58 -0.58
N CYS A 116 -6.98 -6.22 0.47
CA CYS A 116 -6.37 -7.39 1.11
C CYS A 116 -6.12 -8.51 0.10
N VAL A 117 -7.12 -8.86 -0.70
CA VAL A 117 -7.02 -9.89 -1.75
C VAL A 117 -5.93 -9.53 -2.75
N THR A 118 -5.88 -8.28 -3.19
CA THR A 118 -4.87 -7.81 -4.16
C THR A 118 -3.46 -7.94 -3.59
N VAL A 119 -3.23 -7.50 -2.35
CA VAL A 119 -1.93 -7.63 -1.69
C VAL A 119 -1.51 -9.09 -1.58
N LEU A 120 -2.41 -9.98 -1.15
CA LEU A 120 -2.11 -11.41 -1.03
C LEU A 120 -1.70 -12.03 -2.37
N ILE A 121 -2.41 -11.71 -3.45
CA ILE A 121 -2.10 -12.19 -4.80
C ILE A 121 -0.71 -11.71 -5.25
N LEU A 122 -0.39 -10.44 -5.01
CA LEU A 122 0.90 -9.88 -5.41
C LEU A 122 2.06 -10.42 -4.58
N ILE A 123 1.87 -10.61 -3.27
CA ILE A 123 2.87 -11.26 -2.40
C ILE A 123 3.12 -12.70 -2.89
N PHE A 124 2.06 -13.44 -3.25
CA PHE A 124 2.20 -14.78 -3.79
C PHE A 124 2.95 -14.78 -5.14
N SER A 125 2.63 -13.85 -6.03
CA SER A 125 3.34 -13.66 -7.30
C SER A 125 4.83 -13.38 -7.08
N LEU A 126 5.15 -12.46 -6.16
CA LEU A 126 6.52 -12.10 -5.81
C LEU A 126 7.28 -13.28 -5.19
N ARG A 127 6.63 -14.02 -4.27
CA ARG A 127 7.21 -15.23 -3.68
C ARG A 127 7.52 -16.29 -4.72
N LYS A 128 6.63 -16.51 -5.69
CA LYS A 128 6.86 -17.46 -6.79
C LYS A 128 8.00 -17.01 -7.71
N LYS A 129 8.18 -15.69 -7.92
CA LYS A 129 9.19 -15.14 -8.84
C LYS A 129 10.61 -15.16 -8.26
N ILE A 130 10.79 -14.77 -7.00
CA ILE A 130 12.13 -14.58 -6.41
C ILE A 130 12.40 -15.42 -5.16
N GLY A 131 11.45 -16.26 -4.74
CA GLY A 131 11.58 -17.04 -3.50
C GLY A 131 11.48 -16.17 -2.24
N LEU A 132 10.69 -15.09 -2.27
CA LEU A 132 10.57 -14.16 -1.14
C LEU A 132 10.20 -14.88 0.16
N HIS A 133 10.98 -14.63 1.21
CA HIS A 133 10.63 -15.01 2.58
C HIS A 133 9.96 -13.80 3.26
N ILE A 134 8.77 -14.01 3.83
CA ILE A 134 8.06 -12.93 4.54
C ILE A 134 8.81 -12.58 5.83
N VAL A 135 9.47 -13.56 6.45
CA VAL A 135 10.29 -13.37 7.65
C VAL A 135 11.71 -13.01 7.22
N GLY A 136 12.18 -11.85 7.68
CA GLY A 136 13.53 -11.36 7.46
C GLY A 136 14.21 -10.95 8.75
N GLN A 137 15.41 -10.37 8.64
CA GLN A 137 16.14 -9.81 9.76
C GLN A 137 15.73 -8.36 10.01
N PHE A 138 15.41 -8.07 11.27
CA PHE A 138 15.13 -6.71 11.69
C PHE A 138 16.40 -5.87 11.69
N SER A 139 16.39 -4.68 11.06
CA SER A 139 17.56 -3.80 10.99
C SER A 139 17.21 -2.34 11.25
N ILE A 140 17.54 -1.83 12.44
CA ILE A 140 17.29 -0.44 12.83
C ILE A 140 17.98 0.59 11.93
N HIS A 141 19.14 0.22 11.36
CA HIS A 141 19.87 1.08 10.43
C HIS A 141 19.08 1.26 9.12
N GLU A 142 18.46 0.19 8.61
CA GLU A 142 17.60 0.27 7.42
C GLU A 142 16.38 1.16 7.68
N TYR A 143 15.76 1.08 8.87
CA TYR A 143 14.66 1.97 9.24
C TYR A 143 15.07 3.44 9.18
N SER A 144 16.17 3.81 9.86
CA SER A 144 16.59 5.21 9.94
C SER A 144 16.91 5.78 8.55
N SER A 145 17.60 5.00 7.71
CA SER A 145 17.93 5.38 6.34
C SER A 145 16.67 5.54 5.48
N ASN A 146 15.78 4.56 5.51
CA ASN A 146 14.53 4.57 4.74
C ASN A 146 13.59 5.71 5.16
N ILE A 147 13.47 5.99 6.47
CA ILE A 147 12.64 7.09 6.99
C ILE A 147 13.21 8.44 6.56
N LYS A 148 14.52 8.66 6.67
CA LYS A 148 15.14 9.93 6.24
C LYS A 148 14.90 10.22 4.76
N LEU A 149 15.18 9.24 3.91
CA LEU A 149 14.95 9.37 2.46
C LEU A 149 13.46 9.51 2.13
N GLY A 150 12.62 8.73 2.79
CA GLY A 150 11.16 8.76 2.60
C GLY A 150 10.54 10.07 3.03
N PHE A 151 11.01 10.66 4.13
CA PHE A 151 10.48 11.93 4.66
C PHE A 151 10.73 13.10 3.70
N VAL A 152 11.93 13.20 3.14
CA VAL A 152 12.25 14.22 2.12
C VAL A 152 11.35 14.05 0.88
N LEU A 153 11.17 12.82 0.42
CA LEU A 153 10.30 12.53 -0.73
C LEU A 153 8.83 12.85 -0.43
N MET A 154 8.36 12.51 0.77
CA MET A 154 7.01 12.82 1.23
C MET A 154 6.77 14.33 1.26
N LEU A 155 7.72 15.12 1.77
CA LEU A 155 7.60 16.59 1.78
C LEU A 155 7.54 17.16 0.37
N GLY A 156 8.36 16.65 -0.56
CA GLY A 156 8.31 17.05 -1.97
C GLY A 156 6.96 16.76 -2.62
N ASN A 157 6.43 15.54 -2.42
CA ASN A 157 5.12 15.14 -2.93
C ASN A 157 3.99 15.95 -2.29
N PHE A 158 4.04 16.14 -0.98
CA PHE A 158 3.07 16.93 -0.22
C PHE A 158 3.05 18.38 -0.71
N SER A 159 4.22 19.00 -0.87
CA SER A 159 4.35 20.36 -1.40
C SER A 159 3.74 20.49 -2.79
N SER A 160 3.92 19.48 -3.65
CA SER A 160 3.40 19.48 -5.01
C SER A 160 1.88 19.39 -5.04
N ILE A 161 1.29 18.48 -4.25
CA ILE A 161 -0.16 18.32 -4.13
C ILE A 161 -0.78 19.58 -3.50
N PHE A 162 -0.19 20.09 -2.42
CA PHE A 162 -0.66 21.29 -1.74
C PHE A 162 -0.66 22.50 -2.68
N SER A 163 0.40 22.68 -3.47
CA SER A 163 0.48 23.78 -4.44
C SER A 163 -0.60 23.68 -5.50
N LEU A 164 -0.87 22.46 -6.00
CA LEU A 164 -1.92 22.23 -6.99
C LEU A 164 -3.32 22.54 -6.43
N GLU A 165 -3.63 22.05 -5.23
CA GLU A 165 -4.92 22.31 -4.58
C GLU A 165 -5.12 23.81 -4.28
N LEU A 166 -4.05 24.52 -3.89
CA LEU A 166 -4.11 25.97 -3.69
C LEU A 166 -4.41 26.71 -5.00
N ILE A 167 -3.75 26.34 -6.10
CA ILE A 167 -4.02 26.93 -7.41
C ILE A 167 -5.47 26.68 -7.82
N GLU A 168 -5.97 25.45 -7.67
CA GLU A 168 -7.35 25.12 -8.01
C GLU A 168 -8.36 25.91 -7.16
N TYR A 169 -8.08 26.09 -5.88
CA TYR A 169 -8.90 26.91 -4.99
C TYR A 169 -8.93 28.38 -5.45
N LEU A 170 -7.77 28.95 -5.79
CA LEU A 170 -7.68 30.34 -6.25
C LEU A 170 -8.40 30.57 -7.58
N LEU A 171 -8.41 29.59 -8.49
CA LEU A 171 -9.13 29.67 -9.76
C LEU A 171 -10.66 29.64 -9.62
N LYS A 172 -11.19 29.25 -8.45
CA LYS A 172 -12.63 29.27 -8.15
C LYS A 172 -13.11 30.66 -7.69
N PHE A 173 -12.22 31.63 -7.51
CA PHE A 173 -12.50 33.04 -7.19
C PHE A 173 -12.19 33.95 -8.38
#